data_AF-A0A1Y2CQ32-F1
#
_entry.id   AF-A0A1Y2CQ32-F1
#
_cell.length_a   1.000
_cell.length_b   1.000
_cell.length_c   1.000
_cell.angle_alpha   90.00
_cell.angle_beta   90.00
_cell.angle_gamma   90.00
#
_symmetry.space_group_name_H-M   'P 1'
#
loop_
_entity.id
_entity.type
_entity.pdbx_description
1 polymer ?
#
loop_
_entity_poly.entity_id
_entity_poly.type
_entity_poly.pdbx_seq_one_letter_code
_entity_poly.pdbx_strand_id
1 'polypeptide(L)'
;MTCRQVSLLLFAIAFVDATPPVYWGGKVMVNSIIQPIFIGNYTKKAETVSFYTQLIKSQLMTVMTEYYQIEASGTKTYINIPQTVLPAVDATGATDSSGNLIEAEQGAQIIDSLQKRNALPATTPDTVYVFHFGEDQTTGGLTDCTATVAYHECQLLGDTRYVFSVIKPCAAYHFGNPVGFDAITASASHELFEILTDPFWRVKVGWTGENPGEKGVADLEFENGDVCNGLKTVWRGTDGVMYTAQKIYSVLSGGCVGFEDLGDVNVATVVTRTATSGAGRVVGWCLLVFLSILFS
;
A
#
# COMPACT_ATOMS: atom_id res chain seq x y z
N MET A 1 -1.72 34.35 -47.85
CA MET A 1 -2.32 33.58 -46.76
C MET A 1 -1.64 32.23 -46.70
N THR A 2 -0.76 32.03 -45.72
CA THR A 2 -0.01 30.79 -45.53
C THR A 2 -0.75 29.93 -44.50
N CYS A 3 -1.27 28.79 -44.95
CA CYS A 3 -1.93 27.81 -44.08
C CYS A 3 -0.85 27.08 -43.26
N ARG A 4 -0.77 27.36 -41.95
CA ARG A 4 0.11 26.61 -41.04
C ARG A 4 -0.56 25.29 -40.68
N GLN A 5 0.06 24.17 -41.05
CA GLN A 5 -0.27 22.86 -40.50
C GLN A 5 0.00 22.86 -38.99
N VAL A 6 -1.04 22.62 -38.21
CA VAL A 6 -0.91 22.27 -36.79
C VAL A 6 -0.85 20.75 -36.73
N SER A 7 0.35 20.21 -36.52
CA SER A 7 0.53 18.78 -36.28
C SER A 7 0.01 18.45 -34.88
N LEU A 8 -1.11 17.71 -34.82
CA LEU A 8 -1.65 17.16 -33.59
C LEU A 8 -0.74 15.99 -33.15
N LEU A 9 0.14 16.23 -32.18
CA LEU A 9 0.91 15.16 -31.55
C LEU A 9 -0.04 14.37 -30.65
N LEU A 10 -0.50 13.19 -31.10
CA LEU A 10 -1.11 12.20 -30.22
C LEU A 10 0.00 11.60 -29.36
N PHE A 11 0.04 11.95 -28.07
CA PHE A 11 0.78 11.17 -27.09
C PHE A 11 -0.02 9.88 -26.84
N ALA A 12 0.41 8.78 -27.44
CA ALA A 12 -0.02 7.46 -27.01
C ALA A 12 0.66 7.19 -25.66
N ILE A 13 -0.11 7.30 -24.57
CA ILE A 13 0.31 6.79 -23.28
C ILE A 13 0.28 5.26 -23.41
N ALA A 14 1.47 4.65 -23.49
CA ALA A 14 1.59 3.20 -23.44
C ALA A 14 1.25 2.77 -22.01
N PHE A 15 0.03 2.27 -21.80
CA PHE A 15 -0.27 1.49 -20.62
C PHE A 15 0.53 0.19 -20.72
N VAL A 16 1.38 -0.09 -19.74
CA VAL A 16 1.94 -1.43 -19.59
C VAL A 16 0.75 -2.32 -19.28
N ASP A 17 0.50 -3.33 -20.12
CA ASP A 17 -0.56 -4.33 -19.91
C ASP A 17 -0.21 -5.18 -18.68
N ALA A 18 -0.46 -4.63 -17.49
CA ALA A 18 -0.38 -5.35 -16.24
C ALA A 18 -1.65 -6.18 -16.06
N THR A 19 -1.51 -7.48 -15.82
CA THR A 19 -2.64 -8.38 -15.55
C THR A 19 -3.40 -7.87 -14.32
N PRO A 20 -4.72 -7.65 -14.41
CA PRO A 20 -5.49 -7.15 -13.27
C PRO A 20 -5.45 -8.15 -12.11
N PRO A 21 -5.32 -7.67 -10.86
CA PRO A 21 -5.57 -8.49 -9.69
C PRO A 21 -6.99 -9.08 -9.71
N VAL A 22 -7.10 -10.34 -9.30
CA VAL A 22 -8.34 -11.10 -9.16
C VAL A 22 -8.58 -11.37 -7.68
N TYR A 23 -9.84 -11.30 -7.26
CA TYR A 23 -10.25 -11.61 -5.89
C TYR A 23 -10.49 -13.11 -5.70
N TRP A 24 -9.79 -13.73 -4.74
CA TRP A 24 -9.84 -15.17 -4.48
C TRP A 24 -10.62 -15.58 -3.22
N GLY A 25 -11.42 -14.68 -2.64
CA GLY A 25 -12.31 -15.01 -1.50
C GLY A 25 -11.78 -14.70 -0.11
N GLY A 26 -10.65 -14.00 -0.01
CA GLY A 26 -9.90 -13.70 1.20
C GLY A 26 -10.33 -12.41 1.88
N LYS A 27 -9.72 -12.17 3.04
CA LYS A 27 -9.99 -10.96 3.82
C LYS A 27 -9.36 -9.75 3.12
N VAL A 28 -9.95 -8.57 3.31
CA VAL A 28 -9.30 -7.26 3.12
C VAL A 28 -9.33 -6.48 4.43
N MET A 29 -8.49 -5.45 4.58
CA MET A 29 -8.46 -4.64 5.81
C MET A 29 -9.47 -3.49 5.75
N VAL A 30 -10.74 -3.81 6.05
CA VAL A 30 -11.89 -2.90 5.88
C VAL A 30 -11.76 -1.60 6.69
N ASN A 31 -11.38 -1.65 7.96
CA ASN A 31 -11.33 -0.48 8.85
C ASN A 31 -9.95 -0.31 9.48
N SER A 32 -8.91 -0.41 8.66
CA SER A 32 -7.53 -0.47 9.13
C SER A 32 -7.12 0.73 10.01
N ILE A 33 -6.31 0.41 11.03
CA ILE A 33 -5.63 1.36 11.90
C ILE A 33 -4.14 1.11 11.77
N ILE A 34 -3.35 2.13 11.47
CA ILE A 34 -1.91 1.99 11.27
C ILE A 34 -1.18 2.23 12.60
N GLN A 35 -0.36 1.28 13.03
CA GLN A 35 0.47 1.37 14.23
C GLN A 35 1.96 1.29 13.83
N PRO A 36 2.64 2.42 13.67
CA PRO A 36 4.08 2.43 13.44
C PRO A 36 4.82 1.93 14.69
N ILE A 37 5.80 1.05 14.49
CA ILE A 37 6.69 0.54 15.54
C ILE A 37 8.13 0.72 15.05
N PHE A 38 8.95 1.40 15.83
CA PHE A 38 10.35 1.66 15.50
C PHE A 38 11.27 0.77 16.32
N ILE A 39 12.16 0.05 15.65
CA ILE A 39 13.11 -0.89 16.26
C ILE A 39 14.53 -0.33 16.05
N GLY A 40 15.34 -0.36 17.11
CA GLY A 40 16.69 0.18 17.07
C GLY A 40 16.75 1.71 17.01
N ASN A 41 17.89 2.22 16.53
CA ASN A 41 18.17 3.64 16.34
C ASN A 41 17.62 4.14 15.00
N TYR A 42 16.30 4.07 14.82
CA TYR A 42 15.66 4.64 13.64
C TYR A 42 15.61 6.16 13.74
N THR A 43 16.31 6.86 12.85
CA THR A 43 16.48 8.33 12.95
C THR A 43 15.33 9.15 12.35
N LYS A 44 14.43 8.52 11.59
CA LYS A 44 13.38 9.17 10.79
C LYS A 44 11.97 9.02 11.33
N LYS A 45 11.82 8.79 12.65
CA LYS A 45 10.53 8.44 13.28
C LYS A 45 9.42 9.45 12.97
N ALA A 46 9.71 10.73 13.15
CA ALA A 46 8.73 11.80 12.96
C ALA A 46 8.34 11.93 11.47
N GLU A 47 9.32 11.87 10.57
CA GLU A 47 9.09 11.90 9.14
C GLU A 47 8.25 10.71 8.66
N THR A 48 8.50 9.50 9.18
CA THR A 48 7.74 8.29 8.86
C THR A 48 6.31 8.34 9.37
N VAL A 49 6.08 8.84 10.58
CA VAL A 49 4.71 9.05 11.09
C VAL A 49 3.98 10.11 10.24
N SER A 50 4.67 11.18 9.84
CA SER A 50 4.11 12.19 8.93
C SER A 50 3.76 11.57 7.59
N PHE A 51 4.66 10.76 7.00
CA PHE A 51 4.41 10.04 5.76
C PHE A 51 3.12 9.23 5.82
N TYR A 52 2.92 8.37 6.83
CA TYR A 52 1.67 7.60 6.94
C TYR A 52 0.45 8.53 7.08
N THR A 53 0.57 9.57 7.91
CA THR A 53 -0.52 10.54 8.12
C THR A 53 -0.92 11.24 6.82
N GLN A 54 0.05 11.56 5.96
CA GLN A 54 -0.20 12.15 4.64
C GLN A 54 -0.71 11.11 3.64
N LEU A 55 -0.14 9.91 3.63
CA LEU A 55 -0.50 8.83 2.72
C LEU A 55 -1.96 8.41 2.92
N ILE A 56 -2.41 8.20 4.17
CA ILE A 56 -3.80 7.78 4.44
C ILE A 56 -4.83 8.84 4.02
N LYS A 57 -4.41 10.11 3.92
CA LYS A 57 -5.23 11.24 3.45
C LYS A 57 -5.06 11.54 1.97
N SER A 58 -4.23 10.78 1.27
CA SER A 58 -3.86 11.03 -0.11
C SER A 58 -4.89 10.45 -1.08
N GLN A 59 -4.89 10.94 -2.32
CA GLN A 59 -5.75 10.39 -3.38
C GLN A 59 -5.42 8.94 -3.72
N LEU A 60 -4.17 8.52 -3.54
CA LEU A 60 -3.75 7.16 -3.82
C LEU A 60 -4.54 6.15 -2.97
N MET A 61 -4.92 6.53 -1.75
CA MET A 61 -5.77 5.72 -0.88
C MET A 61 -7.23 5.63 -1.33
N THR A 62 -7.69 6.53 -2.20
CA THR A 62 -9.03 6.39 -2.80
C THR A 62 -9.10 5.18 -3.74
N VAL A 63 -7.97 4.80 -4.36
CA VAL A 63 -7.89 3.59 -5.19
C VAL A 63 -8.11 2.33 -4.33
N MET A 64 -7.72 2.34 -3.06
CA MET A 64 -7.95 1.20 -2.15
C MET A 64 -9.42 0.92 -1.91
N THR A 65 -10.28 1.92 -2.07
CA THR A 65 -11.74 1.73 -1.96
C THR A 65 -12.36 0.94 -3.12
N GLU A 66 -11.59 0.61 -4.17
CA GLU A 66 -12.01 -0.27 -5.25
C GLU A 66 -12.00 -1.75 -4.85
N TYR A 67 -11.18 -2.10 -3.85
CA TYR A 67 -10.96 -3.46 -3.38
C TYR A 67 -12.00 -3.84 -2.32
N TYR A 68 -12.38 -5.11 -2.31
CA TYR A 68 -13.44 -5.61 -1.43
C TYR A 68 -13.21 -7.06 -1.01
N GLN A 69 -13.87 -7.46 0.07
CA GLN A 69 -14.12 -8.86 0.41
C GLN A 69 -15.60 -9.22 0.19
N ILE A 70 -15.88 -10.50 0.02
CA ILE A 70 -17.24 -11.05 -0.02
C ILE A 70 -17.50 -11.74 1.31
N GLU A 71 -18.46 -11.22 2.07
CA GLU A 71 -18.90 -11.80 3.34
C GLU A 71 -19.61 -13.14 3.13
N ALA A 72 -19.79 -13.92 4.21
CA ALA A 72 -20.56 -15.17 4.17
C ALA A 72 -22.01 -14.98 3.65
N SER A 73 -22.56 -13.77 3.76
CA SER A 73 -23.88 -13.41 3.21
C SER A 73 -23.88 -13.18 1.69
N GLY A 74 -22.73 -13.20 1.03
CA GLY A 74 -22.54 -12.79 -0.36
C GLY A 74 -22.45 -11.27 -0.58
N THR A 75 -22.52 -10.48 0.49
CA THR A 75 -22.39 -9.01 0.40
C THR A 75 -20.93 -8.60 0.20
N LYS A 76 -20.69 -7.61 -0.67
CA LYS A 76 -19.36 -7.01 -0.83
C LYS A 76 -19.12 -5.95 0.25
N THR A 77 -18.02 -6.09 0.98
CA THR A 77 -17.52 -5.08 1.91
C THR A 77 -16.24 -4.49 1.35
N TYR A 78 -16.25 -3.20 1.03
CA TYR A 78 -15.12 -2.49 0.45
C TYR A 78 -14.16 -1.99 1.53
N ILE A 79 -12.89 -1.83 1.18
CA ILE A 79 -11.91 -1.19 2.06
C ILE A 79 -12.34 0.26 2.30
N ASN A 80 -12.41 0.67 3.56
CA ASN A 80 -12.48 2.08 3.92
C ASN A 80 -11.06 2.63 4.02
N ILE A 81 -10.89 3.89 3.62
CA ILE A 81 -9.62 4.59 3.81
C ILE A 81 -9.27 4.54 5.31
N PRO A 82 -8.06 4.11 5.71
CA PRO A 82 -7.63 4.14 7.09
C PRO A 82 -7.80 5.55 7.65
N GLN A 83 -8.50 5.69 8.77
CA GLN A 83 -8.77 7.01 9.35
C GLN A 83 -7.75 7.42 10.41
N THR A 84 -6.95 6.46 10.90
CA THR A 84 -6.10 6.67 12.08
C THR A 84 -4.70 6.09 11.87
N VAL A 85 -3.70 6.94 12.11
CA VAL A 85 -2.34 6.52 12.45
C VAL A 85 -2.19 6.71 13.96
N LEU A 86 -1.95 5.62 14.69
CA LEU A 86 -1.75 5.66 16.13
C LEU A 86 -0.40 6.29 16.48
N PRO A 87 -0.23 6.81 17.71
CA PRO A 87 1.07 7.24 18.19
C PRO A 87 2.10 6.13 18.00
N ALA A 88 3.25 6.48 17.43
CA ALA A 88 4.30 5.49 17.20
C ALA A 88 4.84 4.92 18.51
N VAL A 89 5.26 3.66 18.46
CA VAL A 89 5.86 2.97 19.60
C VAL A 89 7.33 2.69 19.34
N ASP A 90 8.16 3.07 20.31
CA ASP A 90 9.57 2.71 20.32
C ASP A 90 9.74 1.33 20.97
N ALA A 91 10.20 0.38 20.17
CA ALA A 91 10.52 -0.97 20.59
C ALA A 91 12.01 -1.14 20.92
N THR A 92 12.71 -0.04 21.25
CA THR A 92 14.12 -0.10 21.67
C THR A 92 14.26 -1.04 22.87
N GLY A 93 15.12 -2.05 22.72
CA GLY A 93 15.32 -3.08 23.75
C GLY A 93 14.24 -4.16 23.81
N ALA A 94 13.36 -4.27 22.80
CA ALA A 94 12.52 -5.46 22.67
C ALA A 94 13.41 -6.68 22.34
N THR A 95 13.34 -7.69 23.21
CA THR A 95 14.08 -8.95 23.06
C THR A 95 13.12 -10.12 23.01
N ASP A 96 13.51 -11.20 22.34
CA ASP A 96 12.77 -12.45 22.32
C ASP A 96 12.71 -13.04 23.74
N SER A 97 11.99 -14.16 23.90
CA SER A 97 11.95 -14.88 25.18
C SER A 97 13.31 -15.36 25.71
N SER A 98 14.35 -15.31 24.87
CA SER A 98 15.72 -15.72 25.17
C SER A 98 16.67 -14.52 25.39
N GLY A 99 16.18 -13.28 25.29
CA GLY A 99 16.99 -12.08 25.46
C GLY A 99 17.74 -11.62 24.20
N ASN A 100 17.49 -12.22 23.03
CA ASN A 100 18.09 -11.81 21.75
C ASN A 100 17.25 -10.74 21.06
N LEU A 101 17.86 -9.94 20.16
CA LEU A 101 17.09 -9.03 19.31
C LEU A 101 16.10 -9.83 18.47
N ILE A 102 14.83 -9.42 18.53
CA ILE A 102 13.72 -10.14 17.91
C ILE A 102 13.86 -10.02 16.38
N GLU A 103 13.93 -11.16 15.70
CA GLU A 103 13.86 -11.19 14.24
C GLU A 103 12.47 -10.72 13.79
N ALA A 104 12.38 -10.06 12.65
CA ALA A 104 11.10 -9.55 12.17
C ALA A 104 10.05 -10.66 11.91
N GLU A 105 10.50 -11.90 11.67
CA GLU A 105 9.67 -13.12 11.62
C GLU A 105 9.03 -13.48 12.98
N GLN A 106 9.46 -12.85 14.06
CA GLN A 106 8.90 -12.95 15.40
C GLN A 106 8.07 -11.69 15.75
N GLY A 107 7.45 -11.03 14.77
CA GLY A 107 6.53 -9.90 14.98
C GLY A 107 5.54 -10.13 16.13
N ALA A 108 5.12 -11.39 16.37
CA ALA A 108 4.24 -11.75 17.50
C ALA A 108 4.90 -11.50 18.85
N GLN A 109 6.17 -11.88 18.96
CA GLN A 109 6.93 -11.70 20.18
C GLN A 109 7.20 -10.22 20.46
N ILE A 110 7.42 -9.41 19.41
CA ILE A 110 7.53 -7.95 19.55
C ILE A 110 6.23 -7.39 20.11
N ILE A 111 5.09 -7.70 19.48
CA ILE A 111 3.78 -7.18 19.88
C ILE A 111 3.42 -7.67 21.29
N ASP A 112 3.58 -8.95 21.58
CA ASP A 112 3.33 -9.55 22.90
C ASP A 112 4.20 -8.88 23.99
N SER A 113 5.50 -8.70 23.74
CA SER A 113 6.43 -8.04 24.65
C SER A 113 6.05 -6.57 24.91
N LEU A 114 5.60 -5.85 23.88
CA LEU A 114 5.13 -4.47 24.01
C LEU A 114 3.80 -4.39 24.76
N GLN A 115 2.85 -5.30 24.51
CA GLN A 115 1.58 -5.36 25.23
C GLN A 115 1.75 -5.69 26.71
N LYS A 116 2.60 -6.67 27.05
CA LYS A 116 2.94 -7.00 28.45
C LYS A 116 3.53 -5.83 29.23
N ARG A 117 4.16 -4.87 28.53
CA ARG A 117 4.71 -3.64 29.10
C ARG A 117 3.74 -2.45 29.01
N ASN A 118 2.50 -2.66 28.57
CA ASN A 118 1.50 -1.61 28.31
C ASN A 118 1.99 -0.53 27.33
N ALA A 119 2.90 -0.87 26.42
CA ALA A 119 3.43 0.04 25.40
C ALA A 119 2.58 0.04 24.12
N LEU A 120 1.78 -1.00 23.89
CA LEU A 120 0.81 -1.08 22.80
C LEU A 120 -0.61 -1.24 23.35
N PRO A 121 -1.62 -0.68 22.68
CA PRO A 121 -3.01 -1.04 22.96
C PRO A 121 -3.26 -2.52 22.64
N ALA A 122 -4.37 -3.05 23.15
CA ALA A 122 -4.82 -4.38 22.78
C ALA A 122 -5.00 -4.47 21.26
N THR A 123 -4.48 -5.55 20.67
CA THR A 123 -4.60 -5.82 19.24
C THR A 123 -6.06 -5.94 18.84
N THR A 124 -6.41 -5.32 17.72
CA THR A 124 -7.72 -5.54 17.08
C THR A 124 -7.52 -6.25 15.74
N PRO A 125 -8.56 -6.92 15.19
CA PRO A 125 -8.50 -7.51 13.85
C PRO A 125 -8.25 -6.53 12.71
N ASP A 126 -8.28 -5.22 12.99
CA ASP A 126 -8.09 -4.13 12.04
C ASP A 126 -6.77 -3.37 12.25
N THR A 127 -5.96 -3.76 13.25
CA THR A 127 -4.67 -3.10 13.49
C THR A 127 -3.61 -3.64 12.52
N VAL A 128 -3.02 -2.74 11.74
CA VAL A 128 -1.85 -2.98 10.89
C VAL A 128 -0.61 -2.49 11.62
N TYR A 129 0.27 -3.41 12.03
CA TYR A 129 1.55 -3.04 12.63
C TYR A 129 2.60 -2.84 11.55
N VAL A 130 3.30 -1.71 11.56
CA VAL A 130 4.38 -1.48 10.60
C VAL A 130 5.69 -1.27 11.31
N PHE A 131 6.55 -2.28 11.24
CA PHE A 131 7.87 -2.29 11.84
C PHE A 131 8.87 -1.58 10.94
N HIS A 132 9.55 -0.56 11.48
CA HIS A 132 10.63 0.16 10.83
C HIS A 132 11.93 -0.09 11.58
N PHE A 133 12.91 -0.68 10.89
CA PHE A 133 14.21 -1.01 11.47
C PHE A 133 15.20 0.14 11.30
N GLY A 134 15.88 0.50 12.39
CA GLY A 134 17.00 1.43 12.40
C GLY A 134 18.24 0.87 11.70
N GLU A 135 19.12 1.77 11.27
CA GLU A 135 20.34 1.43 10.53
C GLU A 135 21.35 0.62 11.37
N ASP A 136 21.21 0.66 12.70
CA ASP A 136 22.02 -0.07 13.67
C ASP A 136 21.57 -1.52 13.88
N GLN A 137 20.39 -1.90 13.37
CA GLN A 137 19.86 -3.23 13.58
C GLN A 137 20.49 -4.22 12.60
N THR A 138 21.44 -5.03 13.06
CA THR A 138 21.90 -6.21 12.34
C THR A 138 21.16 -7.45 12.85
N THR A 139 19.86 -7.55 12.60
CA THR A 139 19.09 -8.73 13.02
C THR A 139 19.45 -9.93 12.16
N GLY A 140 20.18 -10.91 12.69
CA GLY A 140 20.21 -12.30 12.17
C GLY A 140 20.61 -12.52 10.70
N GLY A 141 21.20 -11.54 10.01
CA GLY A 141 21.46 -11.59 8.56
C GLY A 141 20.35 -10.97 7.68
N LEU A 142 19.33 -10.36 8.28
CA LEU A 142 18.17 -9.77 7.59
C LEU A 142 18.31 -8.27 7.28
N THR A 143 19.36 -7.58 7.71
CA THR A 143 19.77 -6.31 7.07
C THR A 143 20.44 -6.52 5.72
N ASP A 144 20.65 -7.78 5.32
CA ASP A 144 21.12 -8.04 3.98
C ASP A 144 20.00 -7.70 3.00
N CYS A 145 20.04 -6.46 2.51
CA CYS A 145 19.16 -5.91 1.47
C CYS A 145 19.29 -6.68 0.14
N THR A 146 20.02 -7.79 0.12
CA THR A 146 20.27 -8.65 -1.04
C THR A 146 19.08 -9.55 -1.37
N ALA A 147 18.28 -9.94 -0.37
CA ALA A 147 17.16 -10.87 -0.56
C ALA A 147 15.79 -10.18 -0.54
N THR A 148 15.52 -9.35 0.48
CA THR A 148 14.24 -8.62 0.61
C THR A 148 14.49 -7.27 1.27
N VAL A 149 13.79 -6.23 0.80
CA VAL A 149 13.88 -4.86 1.35
C VAL A 149 12.69 -4.53 2.26
N ALA A 150 11.58 -5.22 2.04
CA ALA A 150 10.41 -5.20 2.89
C ALA A 150 9.62 -6.51 2.67
N TYR A 151 8.67 -6.77 3.57
CA TYR A 151 7.66 -7.81 3.41
C TYR A 151 6.54 -7.57 4.41
N HIS A 152 5.42 -8.26 4.24
CA HIS A 152 4.38 -8.37 5.24
C HIS A 152 3.98 -9.81 5.52
N GLU A 153 3.32 -10.02 6.66
CA GLU A 153 2.99 -11.33 7.19
C GLU A 153 1.80 -11.24 8.16
N CYS A 154 1.21 -12.40 8.47
CA CYS A 154 0.20 -12.51 9.52
C CYS A 154 0.55 -13.60 10.53
N GLN A 155 0.17 -13.37 11.79
CA GLN A 155 0.44 -14.31 12.88
C GLN A 155 -0.69 -14.30 13.89
N LEU A 156 -0.73 -15.33 14.74
CA LEU A 156 -1.67 -15.44 15.85
C LEU A 156 -0.99 -14.97 17.15
N LEU A 157 -1.65 -14.05 17.85
CA LEU A 157 -1.35 -13.70 19.23
C LEU A 157 -2.53 -14.14 20.10
N GLY A 158 -2.38 -15.28 20.76
CA GLY A 158 -3.53 -16.02 21.30
C GLY A 158 -4.48 -16.42 20.17
N ASP A 159 -5.77 -16.08 20.29
CA ASP A 159 -6.78 -16.34 19.25
C ASP A 159 -6.95 -15.18 18.26
N THR A 160 -6.23 -14.07 18.46
CA THR A 160 -6.34 -12.89 17.59
C THR A 160 -5.30 -12.97 16.48
N ARG A 161 -5.76 -13.01 15.23
CA ARG A 161 -4.88 -12.84 14.08
C ARG A 161 -4.60 -11.37 13.86
N TYR A 162 -3.34 -11.03 13.70
CA TYR A 162 -2.91 -9.69 13.32
C TYR A 162 -1.99 -9.74 12.11
N VAL A 163 -1.80 -8.58 11.52
CA VAL A 163 -1.04 -8.40 10.28
C VAL A 163 0.05 -7.38 10.53
N PHE A 164 1.20 -7.59 9.92
CA PHE A 164 2.32 -6.69 10.07
C PHE A 164 3.17 -6.61 8.82
N SER A 165 3.82 -5.45 8.63
CA SER A 165 4.90 -5.30 7.65
C SER A 165 6.21 -4.93 8.31
N VAL A 166 7.28 -5.19 7.58
CA VAL A 166 8.67 -5.01 8.01
C VAL A 166 9.35 -4.19 6.94
N ILE A 167 9.80 -3.00 7.31
CA ILE A 167 10.48 -2.06 6.43
C ILE A 167 11.94 -1.95 6.89
N LYS A 168 12.86 -2.36 6.02
CA LYS A 168 14.30 -2.29 6.28
C LYS A 168 14.86 -0.94 5.77
N PRO A 169 15.92 -0.40 6.39
CA PRO A 169 16.54 0.86 5.97
C PRO A 169 17.47 0.64 4.77
N CYS A 170 16.93 0.05 3.71
CA CYS A 170 17.66 -0.40 2.52
C CYS A 170 17.37 0.50 1.31
N ALA A 171 18.27 0.49 0.32
CA ALA A 171 17.90 0.93 -1.02
C ALA A 171 16.83 0.00 -1.58
N ALA A 172 15.81 0.56 -2.22
CA ALA A 172 14.61 -0.15 -2.61
C ALA A 172 14.66 -0.49 -4.11
N TYR A 173 15.56 -1.39 -4.49
CA TYR A 173 15.84 -1.65 -5.92
C TYR A 173 14.60 -2.09 -6.70
N HIS A 174 13.73 -2.85 -6.05
CA HIS A 174 12.46 -3.29 -6.61
C HIS A 174 11.48 -2.13 -6.87
N PHE A 175 11.61 -0.98 -6.20
CA PHE A 175 10.64 0.13 -6.27
C PHE A 175 11.14 1.31 -7.12
N GLY A 176 11.94 1.02 -8.17
CA GLY A 176 12.48 2.04 -9.07
C GLY A 176 13.74 2.72 -8.53
N ASN A 177 14.52 1.98 -7.72
CA ASN A 177 15.79 2.40 -7.12
C ASN A 177 15.78 3.72 -6.31
N PRO A 178 14.73 4.05 -5.51
CA PRO A 178 14.86 5.14 -4.54
C PRO A 178 15.92 4.83 -3.47
N VAL A 179 16.43 5.88 -2.85
CA VAL A 179 17.49 5.81 -1.82
C VAL A 179 17.10 6.61 -0.59
N GLY A 180 17.69 6.28 0.56
CA GLY A 180 17.43 6.99 1.81
C GLY A 180 15.96 6.94 2.22
N PHE A 181 15.40 8.09 2.60
CA PHE A 181 14.01 8.14 3.08
C PHE A 181 12.98 7.81 1.98
N ASP A 182 13.25 8.13 0.72
CA ASP A 182 12.37 7.77 -0.40
C ASP A 182 12.26 6.25 -0.58
N ALA A 183 13.34 5.51 -0.26
CA ALA A 183 13.33 4.05 -0.31
C ALA A 183 12.39 3.47 0.74
N ILE A 184 12.52 3.98 1.97
CA ILE A 184 11.68 3.60 3.10
C ILE A 184 10.21 3.89 2.78
N THR A 185 9.88 5.08 2.28
CA THR A 185 8.48 5.45 2.01
C THR A 185 7.90 4.69 0.82
N ALA A 186 8.70 4.40 -0.22
CA ALA A 186 8.28 3.54 -1.32
C ALA A 186 7.93 2.12 -0.84
N SER A 187 8.84 1.48 -0.10
CA SER A 187 8.61 0.15 0.50
C SER A 187 7.42 0.17 1.46
N ALA A 188 7.34 1.17 2.33
CA ALA A 188 6.25 1.32 3.29
C ALA A 188 4.89 1.46 2.62
N SER A 189 4.80 2.16 1.49
CA SER A 189 3.56 2.24 0.72
C SER A 189 3.21 0.92 0.03
N HIS A 190 4.19 0.24 -0.58
CA HIS A 190 4.02 -1.06 -1.22
C HIS A 190 3.42 -2.08 -0.23
N GLU A 191 4.08 -2.29 0.91
CA GLU A 191 3.62 -3.25 1.91
C GLU A 191 2.27 -2.86 2.50
N LEU A 192 2.03 -1.57 2.72
CA LEU A 192 0.75 -1.12 3.25
C LEU A 192 -0.37 -1.45 2.25
N PHE A 193 -0.18 -1.18 0.98
CA PHE A 193 -1.18 -1.47 -0.04
C PHE A 193 -1.50 -2.95 -0.13
N GLU A 194 -0.48 -3.81 -0.07
CA GLU A 194 -0.66 -5.26 -0.08
C GLU A 194 -1.40 -5.75 1.16
N ILE A 195 -0.98 -5.33 2.36
CA ILE A 195 -1.70 -5.66 3.59
C ILE A 195 -3.18 -5.28 3.50
N LEU A 196 -3.51 -4.14 2.89
CA LEU A 196 -4.89 -3.72 2.79
C LEU A 196 -5.71 -4.65 1.88
N THR A 197 -5.12 -5.14 0.80
CA THR A 197 -5.82 -5.92 -0.24
C THR A 197 -5.69 -7.45 -0.12
N ASP A 198 -4.61 -7.94 0.48
CA ASP A 198 -4.39 -9.34 0.83
C ASP A 198 -3.54 -9.45 2.12
N PRO A 199 -4.11 -9.17 3.31
CA PRO A 199 -3.41 -9.29 4.58
C PRO A 199 -2.86 -10.69 4.88
N PHE A 200 -3.27 -11.72 4.13
CA PHE A 200 -2.97 -13.12 4.39
C PHE A 200 -2.37 -13.81 3.15
N TRP A 201 -1.41 -13.17 2.50
CA TRP A 201 -0.85 -13.59 1.21
C TRP A 201 -0.48 -15.08 1.11
N ARG A 202 0.00 -15.72 2.19
CA ARG A 202 0.39 -17.15 2.20
C ARG A 202 -0.75 -18.10 1.88
N VAL A 203 -2.00 -17.71 2.14
CA VAL A 203 -3.17 -18.52 1.79
C VAL A 203 -3.70 -18.21 0.38
N LYS A 204 -3.16 -17.19 -0.30
CA LYS A 204 -3.46 -16.82 -1.69
C LYS A 204 -4.96 -16.70 -1.96
N VAL A 205 -5.67 -16.07 -1.02
CA VAL A 205 -7.11 -15.86 -1.14
C VAL A 205 -7.50 -14.39 -1.31
N GLY A 206 -6.63 -13.41 -1.11
CA GLY A 206 -7.00 -12.00 -1.26
C GLY A 206 -7.08 -11.54 -2.72
N TRP A 207 -6.68 -10.29 -2.95
CA TRP A 207 -6.51 -9.74 -4.29
C TRP A 207 -5.09 -9.96 -4.78
N THR A 208 -4.92 -10.93 -5.68
CA THR A 208 -3.62 -11.26 -6.28
C THR A 208 -3.78 -11.47 -7.79
N GLY A 209 -2.67 -11.54 -8.53
CA GLY A 209 -2.66 -12.05 -9.91
C GLY A 209 -3.18 -13.50 -10.03
N GLU A 210 -3.04 -14.10 -11.22
CA GLU A 210 -3.65 -15.40 -11.60
C GLU A 210 -3.65 -16.51 -10.51
N ASN A 211 -4.78 -17.24 -10.46
CA ASN A 211 -5.10 -18.30 -9.49
C ASN A 211 -4.21 -19.55 -9.64
N PRO A 212 -3.74 -20.17 -8.55
CA PRO A 212 -3.15 -21.52 -8.55
C PRO A 212 -4.09 -22.70 -8.89
N GLY A 213 -5.32 -22.47 -9.36
CA GLY A 213 -6.22 -23.54 -9.84
C GLY A 213 -5.77 -24.24 -11.12
N GLU A 214 -4.83 -23.66 -11.87
CA GLU A 214 -4.41 -24.12 -13.20
C GLU A 214 -2.88 -24.29 -13.30
N LYS A 215 -2.48 -25.49 -13.70
CA LYS A 215 -1.11 -26.04 -13.68
C LYS A 215 -0.12 -25.28 -14.57
N GLY A 216 1.10 -25.07 -14.07
CA GLY A 216 2.30 -25.19 -14.92
C GLY A 216 3.42 -24.19 -14.74
N VAL A 217 3.22 -23.09 -14.00
CA VAL A 217 4.29 -22.14 -13.69
C VAL A 217 4.31 -21.91 -12.18
N ALA A 218 5.34 -22.43 -11.53
CA ALA A 218 5.66 -22.04 -10.16
C ALA A 218 6.04 -20.55 -10.18
N ASP A 219 5.56 -19.80 -9.19
CA ASP A 219 6.00 -18.44 -8.84
C ASP A 219 5.46 -17.26 -9.66
N LEU A 220 4.15 -17.08 -9.71
CA LEU A 220 3.56 -15.75 -10.01
C LEU A 220 2.68 -15.29 -8.85
N GLU A 221 3.39 -14.98 -7.78
CA GLU A 221 2.99 -14.22 -6.60
C GLU A 221 2.89 -12.76 -7.02
N PHE A 222 1.69 -12.29 -7.36
CA PHE A 222 1.52 -10.87 -7.65
C PHE A 222 0.46 -10.32 -6.73
N GLU A 223 0.88 -9.95 -5.53
CA GLU A 223 0.06 -9.12 -4.67
C GLU A 223 -0.21 -7.78 -5.36
N ASN A 224 -1.18 -7.03 -4.87
CA ASN A 224 -1.56 -5.79 -5.56
C ASN A 224 -0.39 -4.78 -5.69
N GLY A 225 0.54 -4.77 -4.74
CA GLY A 225 1.76 -3.98 -4.82
C GLY A 225 2.69 -4.53 -5.91
N ASP A 226 2.91 -5.83 -5.97
CA ASP A 226 3.75 -6.46 -6.99
C ASP A 226 3.33 -6.18 -8.44
N VAL A 227 2.03 -6.04 -8.70
CA VAL A 227 1.54 -5.72 -10.05
C VAL A 227 2.13 -4.42 -10.59
N CYS A 228 2.43 -3.47 -9.71
CA CYS A 228 3.03 -2.17 -10.04
C CYS A 228 4.47 -2.05 -9.55
N ASN A 229 5.16 -3.17 -9.34
CA ASN A 229 6.52 -3.17 -8.86
C ASN A 229 7.44 -2.37 -9.80
N GLY A 230 8.38 -1.62 -9.22
CA GLY A 230 9.28 -0.73 -9.96
C GLY A 230 8.69 0.61 -10.38
N LEU A 231 7.37 0.78 -10.29
CA LEU A 231 6.69 2.02 -10.64
C LEU A 231 6.46 2.86 -9.40
N LYS A 232 7.06 4.05 -9.36
CA LYS A 232 6.91 4.99 -8.25
C LYS A 232 6.17 6.25 -8.70
N THR A 233 5.62 6.93 -7.72
CA THR A 233 5.03 8.25 -7.84
C THR A 233 5.53 9.13 -6.70
N VAL A 234 5.52 10.43 -6.91
CA VAL A 234 5.93 11.40 -5.90
C VAL A 234 4.80 12.41 -5.70
N TRP A 235 4.60 12.84 -4.47
CA TRP A 235 3.62 13.88 -4.18
C TRP A 235 4.11 14.81 -3.09
N ARG A 236 3.49 16.00 -3.05
CA ARG A 236 3.67 16.93 -1.93
C ARG A 236 2.53 16.70 -0.94
N GLY A 237 2.87 16.30 0.28
CA GLY A 237 1.94 16.22 1.39
C GLY A 237 1.33 17.58 1.72
N THR A 238 0.24 17.58 2.49
CA THR A 238 -0.40 18.82 2.99
C THR A 238 0.50 19.58 3.97
N ASP A 239 1.51 18.92 4.51
CA ASP A 239 2.61 19.51 5.29
C ASP A 239 3.71 20.16 4.44
N GLY A 240 3.60 20.10 3.10
CA GLY A 240 4.55 20.67 2.16
C GLY A 240 5.77 19.80 1.88
N VAL A 241 5.89 18.62 2.51
CA VAL A 241 7.01 17.69 2.32
C VAL A 241 6.78 16.84 1.08
N MET A 242 7.85 16.55 0.32
CA MET A 242 7.79 15.61 -0.79
C MET A 242 7.96 14.19 -0.27
N TYR A 243 7.09 13.29 -0.72
CA TYR A 243 7.14 11.87 -0.38
C TYR A 243 7.16 11.03 -1.66
N THR A 244 7.82 9.87 -1.57
CA THR A 244 7.81 8.85 -2.62
C THR A 244 6.91 7.70 -2.19
N ALA A 245 6.00 7.27 -3.06
CA ALA A 245 5.19 6.07 -2.88
C ALA A 245 5.29 5.20 -4.14
N GLN A 246 4.90 3.93 -4.01
CA GLN A 246 4.67 3.09 -5.16
C GLN A 246 3.38 3.48 -5.89
N LYS A 247 3.35 3.35 -7.21
CA LYS A 247 2.07 3.29 -7.95
C LYS A 247 1.29 2.05 -7.52
N ILE A 248 -0.02 2.12 -7.71
CA ILE A 248 -0.92 1.02 -7.38
C ILE A 248 -1.83 0.71 -8.55
N TYR A 249 -2.22 -0.56 -8.70
CA TYR A 249 -3.19 -0.93 -9.71
C TYR A 249 -4.55 -0.34 -9.34
N SER A 250 -5.23 0.30 -10.30
CA SER A 250 -6.64 0.68 -10.19
C SER A 250 -7.44 -0.26 -11.07
N VAL A 251 -8.36 -1.01 -10.47
CA VAL A 251 -9.32 -1.88 -11.17
C VAL A 251 -10.20 -1.05 -12.09
N LEU A 252 -10.56 0.17 -11.69
CA LEU A 252 -11.37 1.08 -12.49
C LEU A 252 -10.61 1.66 -13.69
N SER A 253 -9.32 1.94 -13.52
CA SER A 253 -8.47 2.50 -14.58
C SER A 253 -7.84 1.44 -15.47
N GLY A 254 -7.81 0.18 -15.00
CA GLY A 254 -7.22 -0.95 -15.72
C GLY A 254 -5.69 -0.88 -15.81
N GLY A 255 -5.02 -0.29 -14.81
CA GLY A 255 -3.57 -0.11 -14.83
C GLY A 255 -2.99 0.53 -13.58
N CYS A 256 -1.67 0.62 -13.54
CA CYS A 256 -0.92 1.25 -12.44
C CYS A 256 -1.06 2.77 -12.48
N VAL A 257 -1.63 3.33 -11.41
CA VAL A 257 -1.87 4.77 -11.24
C VAL A 257 -1.01 5.34 -10.11
N GLY A 258 -0.50 6.55 -10.33
CA GLY A 258 0.15 7.40 -9.34
C GLY A 258 -0.59 8.74 -9.18
N PHE A 259 -0.03 9.64 -8.39
CA PHE A 259 -0.61 10.97 -8.17
C PHE A 259 -0.75 11.79 -9.45
N GLU A 260 0.16 11.63 -10.40
CA GLU A 260 0.11 12.27 -11.72
C GLU A 260 -1.08 11.79 -12.57
N ASP A 261 -1.61 10.60 -12.30
CA ASP A 261 -2.69 9.96 -13.07
C ASP A 261 -4.07 10.27 -12.47
N LEU A 262 -4.13 10.55 -11.16
CA LEU A 262 -5.37 10.76 -10.41
C LEU A 262 -5.90 12.21 -10.48
N GLY A 263 -5.07 13.17 -10.92
CA GLY A 263 -5.42 14.59 -11.01
C GLY A 263 -5.65 15.25 -9.64
N ASP A 264 -5.92 16.56 -9.59
CA ASP A 264 -6.18 17.27 -8.32
C ASP A 264 -7.60 17.01 -7.76
N VAL A 265 -7.95 15.75 -7.49
CA VAL A 265 -9.19 15.43 -6.77
C VAL A 265 -9.00 15.71 -5.28
N ASN A 266 -9.65 16.76 -4.77
CA ASN A 266 -9.73 17.00 -3.33
C ASN A 266 -10.38 15.78 -2.64
N VAL A 267 -9.60 15.06 -1.82
CA VAL A 267 -9.98 13.82 -1.11
C VAL A 267 -11.23 13.99 -0.25
N ALA A 268 -11.56 15.22 0.15
CA ALA A 268 -12.79 15.59 0.84
C ALA A 268 -14.09 15.23 0.08
N THR A 269 -14.02 14.97 -1.23
CA THR A 269 -15.21 14.75 -2.07
C THR A 269 -15.53 13.26 -2.33
N VAL A 270 -14.67 12.33 -1.93
CA VAL A 270 -14.79 10.90 -2.29
C VAL A 270 -15.63 10.08 -1.28
N VAL A 271 -16.02 10.67 -0.14
CA VAL A 271 -16.71 9.95 0.96
C VAL A 271 -18.20 9.66 0.69
N THR A 272 -18.75 10.00 -0.48
CA THR A 272 -20.13 9.65 -0.84
C THR A 272 -20.21 8.83 -2.11
N ARG A 273 -19.81 7.55 -2.04
CA ARG A 273 -20.33 6.52 -2.95
C ARG A 273 -21.13 5.51 -2.14
N THR A 274 -22.35 5.90 -1.78
CA THR A 274 -23.38 4.94 -1.38
C THR A 274 -23.71 4.08 -2.60
N ALA A 275 -23.65 2.77 -2.43
CA ALA A 275 -23.94 1.77 -3.44
C ALA A 275 -25.33 1.98 -4.06
N THR A 276 -25.39 2.49 -5.29
CA THR A 276 -26.51 2.21 -6.20
C THR A 276 -26.14 1.03 -7.07
N SER A 277 -26.65 -0.15 -6.69
CA SER A 277 -26.76 -1.30 -7.57
C SER A 277 -27.53 -0.91 -8.83
N GLY A 278 -26.87 -0.93 -9.99
CA GLY A 278 -27.52 -0.67 -11.26
C GLY A 278 -26.62 -1.10 -12.41
N ALA A 279 -26.96 -2.25 -13.01
CA ALA A 279 -26.31 -2.76 -14.20
C ALA A 279 -26.31 -1.72 -15.32
N GLY A 280 -25.13 -1.43 -15.87
CA GLY A 280 -25.00 -0.59 -17.06
C GLY A 280 -23.54 -0.36 -17.40
N ARG A 281 -23.06 -1.03 -18.45
CA ARG A 281 -21.80 -0.66 -19.13
C ARG A 281 -21.89 0.81 -19.54
N VAL A 282 -21.10 1.67 -18.91
CA VAL A 282 -20.82 3.01 -19.43
C VAL A 282 -19.46 2.95 -20.11
N VAL A 283 -19.49 2.84 -21.44
CA VAL A 283 -18.34 3.18 -22.28
C VAL A 283 -18.28 4.70 -22.33
N GLY A 284 -17.45 5.29 -21.48
CA GLY A 284 -17.21 6.73 -21.45
C GLY A 284 -16.35 7.16 -22.63
N TRP A 285 -16.99 7.60 -23.73
CA TRP A 285 -16.32 8.42 -24.73
C TRP A 285 -16.05 9.80 -24.12
N CYS A 286 -14.77 10.18 -24.07
CA CYS A 286 -14.35 11.53 -23.72
C CYS A 286 -14.76 12.47 -24.88
N LEU A 287 -15.90 13.17 -24.73
CA LEU A 287 -16.33 14.21 -25.66
C LEU A 287 -15.61 15.52 -25.33
N LEU A 288 -14.50 15.79 -26.01
CA LEU A 288 -13.89 17.12 -26.02
C LEU A 288 -14.82 18.11 -26.75
N VAL A 289 -15.47 19.00 -26.00
CA VAL A 289 -16.19 20.15 -26.56
C VAL A 289 -15.18 21.24 -26.89
N PHE A 290 -14.92 21.47 -28.18
CA PHE A 290 -14.21 22.66 -28.64
C PHE A 290 -15.17 23.85 -28.72
N LEU A 291 -14.92 24.88 -27.91
CA LEU A 291 -15.57 26.18 -28.02
C LEU A 291 -14.86 26.98 -29.12
N SER A 292 -15.47 27.10 -30.29
CA SER A 292 -15.01 28.01 -31.36
C SER A 292 -15.51 29.42 -31.07
N ILE A 293 -14.59 30.30 -30.67
CA ILE A 293 -14.81 31.75 -30.68
C ILE A 293 -14.55 32.25 -32.10
N LEU A 294 -15.63 32.61 -32.81
CA LEU A 294 -15.59 33.43 -34.01
C LEU A 294 -15.57 34.91 -33.60
N PHE A 295 -14.50 35.63 -33.93
CA PHE A 295 -14.56 37.10 -34.07
C PHE A 295 -14.44 37.47 -35.54
N SER A 296 -15.28 38.43 -35.92
CA SER A 296 -15.33 39.13 -37.22
C SER A 296 -14.05 39.89 -37.54
#